data_AF-A0ABD1FC77-F1
#
_entry.id   AF-A0ABD1FC77-F1
#
_cell.length_a   1.000
_cell.length_b   1.000
_cell.length_c   1.000
_cell.angle_alpha   90.00
_cell.angle_beta   90.00
_cell.angle_gamma   90.00
#
_symmetry.space_group_name_H-M   'P 1'
#
loop_
_entity.id
_entity.type
_entity.pdbx_description
1 polymer ?
#
loop_
_entity_poly.entity_id
_entity_poly.type
_entity_poly.pdbx_seq_one_letter_code
_entity_poly.pdbx_strand_id
1 'polypeptide(L)'
;MDQNMHLIEMKRIEDLAIQKNYEDCLKKYGQNIRSNEPFKISGKIMCGPFFDELFCWQPQLANSTASEPCPSYVIGFVKVRRSLTYEHD
;
A
#
# COMPACT_ATOMS: atom_id res chain seq x y z
N MET A 1 0.69 28.11 -13.83
CA MET A 1 1.52 27.12 -13.12
C MET A 1 1.79 25.98 -14.09
N ASP A 2 3.06 25.67 -14.31
CA ASP A 2 3.53 24.68 -15.29
C ASP A 2 3.09 23.27 -14.89
N GLN A 3 2.48 22.51 -15.81
CA GLN A 3 2.01 21.14 -15.58
C GLN A 3 3.16 20.20 -15.15
N ASN A 4 4.39 20.50 -15.59
CA ASN A 4 5.58 19.75 -15.19
C ASN A 4 5.88 19.89 -13.69
N MET A 5 5.69 21.11 -13.14
CA MET A 5 5.90 21.38 -11.71
C MET A 5 4.88 20.67 -10.82
N HIS A 6 3.64 20.53 -11.28
CA HIS A 6 2.60 19.81 -10.54
C HIS A 6 2.88 18.30 -10.46
N LEU A 7 3.34 17.70 -11.55
CA LEU A 7 3.71 16.28 -11.57
C LEU A 7 4.90 15.99 -10.66
N ILE A 8 5.91 16.86 -10.66
CA ILE A 8 7.08 16.75 -9.78
C ILE A 8 6.65 16.80 -8.31
N GLU A 9 5.80 17.75 -7.94
CA GLU A 9 5.34 17.87 -6.54
C GLU A 9 4.49 16.68 -6.09
N MET A 10 3.58 16.21 -6.94
CA MET A 10 2.81 15.01 -6.61
C MET A 10 3.71 13.78 -6.44
N LYS A 11 4.74 13.64 -7.27
CA LYS A 11 5.67 12.49 -7.17
C LYS A 11 6.44 12.54 -5.86
N ARG A 12 6.85 13.75 -5.45
CA ARG A 12 7.48 13.97 -4.15
C ARG A 12 6.57 13.57 -2.98
N ILE A 13 5.27 13.91 -3.05
CA ILE A 13 4.29 13.54 -2.03
C ILE A 13 4.11 12.01 -1.97
N GLU A 14 4.03 11.36 -3.12
CA GLU A 14 3.95 9.90 -3.23
C GLU A 14 5.17 9.23 -2.58
N ASP A 15 6.38 9.65 -2.95
CA ASP A 15 7.63 9.09 -2.44
C ASP A 15 7.75 9.28 -0.92
N LEU A 16 7.33 10.44 -0.40
CA LEU A 16 7.30 10.69 1.05
C LEU A 16 6.31 9.78 1.78
N ALA A 17 5.15 9.52 1.19
CA ALA A 17 4.15 8.62 1.78
C ALA A 17 4.63 7.17 1.78
N ILE A 18 5.23 6.71 0.67
CA ILE A 18 5.86 5.38 0.57
C ILE A 18 6.97 5.22 1.59
N GLN A 19 7.88 6.21 1.69
CA GLN A 19 8.99 6.19 2.64
C GLN A 19 8.47 6.10 4.08
N LYS A 20 7.47 6.90 4.43
CA LYS A 20 6.85 6.84 5.75
C LYS A 20 6.23 5.47 6.03
N ASN A 21 5.50 4.89 5.06
CA ASN A 21 4.91 3.56 5.21
C ASN A 21 5.98 2.48 5.41
N TYR A 22 7.09 2.56 4.68
CA TYR A 22 8.23 1.66 4.85
C TYR A 22 8.82 1.78 6.26
N GLU A 23 9.07 3.01 6.74
CA GLU A 23 9.61 3.26 8.09
C GLU A 23 8.69 2.75 9.19
N ASP A 24 7.38 3.01 9.08
CA ASP A 24 6.37 2.51 10.01
C ASP A 24 6.34 0.97 10.00
N CYS A 25 6.46 0.35 8.82
CA CYS A 25 6.53 -1.10 8.67
C CYS A 25 7.78 -1.70 9.34
N LEU A 26 8.93 -1.08 9.10
CA LEU A 26 10.22 -1.47 9.67
C LEU A 26 10.21 -1.34 11.19
N LYS A 27 9.60 -0.28 11.72
CA LYS A 27 9.42 -0.09 13.16
C LYS A 27 8.55 -1.18 13.78
N LYS A 28 7.52 -1.65 13.06
CA LYS A 28 6.56 -2.64 13.55
C LYS A 28 7.08 -4.07 13.49
N TYR A 29 7.76 -4.45 12.41
CA TYR A 29 8.10 -5.84 12.11
C TYR A 29 9.61 -6.10 11.95
N GLY A 30 10.44 -5.06 12.04
CA GLY A 30 11.89 -5.18 11.85
C GLY A 30 12.25 -5.60 10.43
N GLN A 31 13.42 -6.22 10.27
CA GLN A 31 13.95 -6.63 8.96
C GLN A 31 13.13 -7.74 8.27
N ASN A 32 12.19 -8.36 8.99
CA ASN A 32 11.36 -9.46 8.48
C ASN A 32 10.43 -9.03 7.32
N ILE A 33 10.19 -7.72 7.15
CA ILE A 33 9.37 -7.17 6.06
C ILE A 33 9.95 -7.41 4.66
N ARG A 34 11.18 -7.92 4.57
CA ARG A 34 11.92 -8.13 3.32
C ARG A 34 11.83 -9.56 2.76
N SER A 35 11.41 -10.54 3.56
CA SER A 35 11.48 -11.96 3.15
C SER A 35 10.11 -12.59 2.89
N ASN A 36 9.03 -12.04 3.47
CA ASN A 36 7.69 -12.66 3.48
C ASN A 36 7.73 -14.15 3.88
N GLU A 37 8.72 -14.54 4.70
CA GLU A 37 8.97 -15.94 4.99
C GLU A 37 7.78 -16.57 5.74
N PRO A 38 7.28 -17.73 5.28
CA PRO A 38 6.22 -18.42 6.00
C PRO A 38 6.68 -18.92 7.37
N PHE A 39 5.81 -18.80 8.36
CA PHE A 39 6.07 -19.31 9.71
C PHE A 39 4.85 -20.04 10.26
N LYS A 40 5.06 -20.83 11.31
CA LYS A 40 3.98 -21.56 11.99
C LYS A 40 3.62 -20.88 13.30
N ILE A 41 2.32 -20.66 13.52
CA ILE A 41 1.78 -20.21 14.80
C ILE A 41 0.60 -21.08 15.18
N SER A 42 0.63 -21.69 16.36
CA SER A 42 -0.41 -22.58 16.87
C SER A 42 -0.88 -23.63 15.85
N GLY A 43 0.07 -24.25 15.13
CA GLY A 43 -0.19 -25.27 14.12
C GLY A 43 -0.69 -24.77 12.76
N LYS A 44 -0.91 -23.47 12.59
CA LYS A 44 -1.32 -22.85 11.32
C LYS A 44 -0.12 -22.26 10.59
N ILE A 45 -0.12 -22.33 9.26
CA ILE A 45 0.88 -21.68 8.40
C ILE A 45 0.44 -20.24 8.17
N MET A 46 1.35 -19.30 8.41
CA MET A 46 1.19 -17.87 8.19
C MET A 46 2.21 -17.41 7.15
N CYS A 47 1.83 -16.46 6.31
CA CYS A 47 2.78 -15.61 5.58
C CYS A 47 3.41 -14.60 6.54
N GLY A 48 4.69 -14.32 6.37
CA GLY A 48 5.41 -13.29 7.11
C GLY A 48 4.82 -11.89 6.91
N PRO A 49 5.21 -10.91 7.74
CA PRO A 49 4.97 -9.52 7.37
C PRO A 49 5.78 -9.19 6.11
N PHE A 50 5.27 -8.29 5.28
CA PHE A 50 5.92 -7.94 4.02
C PHE A 50 5.63 -6.50 3.61
N PHE A 51 6.66 -5.80 3.12
CA PHE A 51 6.48 -4.50 2.50
C PHE A 51 6.58 -4.64 0.98
N ASP A 52 5.51 -4.30 0.26
CA ASP A 52 5.39 -4.50 -1.20
C ASP A 52 5.67 -3.22 -2.01
N GLU A 53 6.46 -2.31 -1.46
CA GLU A 53 6.77 -0.98 -2.00
C GLU A 53 5.65 0.07 -1.81
N LEU A 54 4.45 -0.32 -1.37
CA LEU A 54 3.35 0.62 -1.09
C LEU A 54 2.77 0.41 0.31
N PHE A 55 2.48 -0.83 0.65
CA PHE A 55 1.80 -1.25 1.86
C PHE A 55 2.69 -2.09 2.76
N CYS A 56 2.45 -1.92 4.05
CA CYS A 56 2.95 -2.82 5.06
C CYS A 56 1.91 -3.92 5.32
N TRP A 57 2.08 -5.08 4.68
CA TRP A 57 1.23 -6.24 4.90
C TRP A 57 1.55 -6.90 6.23
N GLN A 58 0.51 -7.05 7.05
CA GLN A 58 0.58 -7.82 8.28
C GLN A 58 0.70 -9.33 8.00
N PRO A 59 1.23 -10.11 8.96
CA PRO A 59 1.20 -11.55 8.85
C PRO A 59 -0.21 -12.07 8.59
N GLN A 60 -0.36 -12.95 7.62
CA GLN A 60 -1.66 -13.39 7.15
C GLN A 60 -1.73 -14.91 7.10
N LEU A 61 -2.91 -15.47 7.37
CA LEU A 61 -3.10 -16.92 7.31
C LEU A 61 -2.87 -17.43 5.88
N ALA A 62 -2.15 -18.54 5.71
CA ALA A 62 -2.01 -19.17 4.41
C ALA A 62 -3.39 -19.51 3.82
N ASN A 63 -3.52 -19.38 2.49
CA ASN A 63 -4.77 -19.54 1.75
C ASN A 63 -5.88 -18.54 2.12
N SER A 64 -5.54 -17.41 2.73
CA SER A 64 -6.48 -16.30 2.91
C SER A 64 -6.07 -15.09 2.04
N THR A 65 -7.04 -14.24 1.74
CA THR A 65 -6.81 -13.02 0.95
C THR A 65 -6.69 -11.82 1.89
N ALA A 66 -5.64 -11.03 1.73
CA ALA A 66 -5.53 -9.71 2.33
C ALA A 66 -5.92 -8.64 1.30
N SER A 67 -6.53 -7.56 1.73
CA SER A 67 -6.92 -6.45 0.86
C SER A 67 -6.84 -5.13 1.62
N GLU A 68 -6.26 -4.12 0.97
CA GLU A 68 -6.24 -2.73 1.43
C GLU A 68 -6.83 -1.84 0.32
N PRO A 69 -7.52 -0.75 0.66
CA PRO A 69 -7.99 0.20 -0.35
C PRO A 69 -6.80 0.86 -1.05
N CYS A 70 -6.96 1.18 -2.35
CA CYS A 70 -5.91 1.86 -3.11
C CYS A 70 -5.44 3.13 -2.38
N PRO A 71 -4.13 3.36 -2.26
CA PRO A 71 -3.59 4.49 -1.53
C PRO A 71 -3.89 5.78 -2.29
N SER A 72 -4.34 6.81 -1.57
CA SER A 72 -4.67 8.10 -2.20
C SER A 72 -3.44 8.93 -2.60
N TYR A 73 -2.25 8.54 -2.15
CA TYR A 73 -1.00 9.26 -2.41
C TYR A 73 -0.31 8.84 -3.71
N VAL A 74 -0.74 7.75 -4.35
CA VAL A 74 -0.15 7.30 -5.61
C VAL A 74 -0.87 7.96 -6.79
N ILE A 75 -0.12 8.63 -7.65
CA ILE A 75 -0.65 9.39 -8.79
C ILE A 75 -1.38 8.44 -9.74
N GLY A 76 -2.57 8.81 -10.19
CA GLY A 76 -3.37 8.00 -11.11
C GLY A 76 -4.31 7.00 -10.45
N PHE A 77 -4.16 6.72 -9.14
CA PHE A 77 -5.21 6.09 -8.35
C PHE A 77 -6.28 7.13 -8.01
N VAL A 78 -7.07 7.52 -9.01
CA VAL A 78 -8.29 8.29 -8.78
C VAL A 78 -9.20 7.43 -7.91
N LYS A 79 -9.57 7.89 -6.70
CA LYS A 79 -10.77 7.34 -6.04
C LYS A 79 -11.91 7.58 -7.01
N VAL A 80 -12.34 6.55 -7.75
CA VAL A 80 -13.56 6.61 -8.54
C VAL A 80 -14.72 6.73 -7.55
N ARG A 81 -15.00 7.97 -7.17
CA ARG A 81 -16.30 8.44 -6.72
C ARG A 81 -16.58 9.75 -7.44
N ARG A 82 -16.66 9.66 -8.77
CA ARG A 82 -17.63 10.47 -9.48
C ARG A 82 -18.83 9.55 -9.65
N SER A 83 -19.87 9.74 -8.85
CA SER A 83 -21.19 9.20 -9.17
C SER A 83 -21.47 9.65 -10.60
N LEU A 84 -21.38 8.73 -11.57
CA LEU A 84 -21.92 8.98 -12.90
C LEU A 84 -23.43 8.88 -12.74
N THR A 85 -24.07 9.96 -12.30
CA THR A 85 -25.45 10.19 -12.70
C THR A 85 -25.39 10.46 -14.19
N TYR A 86 -25.69 9.44 -14.99
CA TYR A 86 -26.05 9.62 -16.39
C TYR A 86 -27.36 10.42 -16.41
N GLU A 87 -27.26 11.73 -16.63
CA GLU A 87 -28.39 12.51 -17.10
C GLU A 87 -28.38 12.41 -18.63
N HIS A 88 -29.40 11.74 -19.16
CA HIS A 88 -29.74 11.77 -20.57
C HIS A 88 -30.47 13.09 -20.84
N ASP A 89 -29.82 14.01 -21.55
CA ASP A 89 -30.49 15.01 -22.38
C ASP A 89 -30.52 14.53 -23.84
#